data_AF-A0A945B6Z1-F1
#
_entry.id   AF-A0A945B6Z1-F1
#
_cell.length_a   1.000
_cell.length_b   1.000
_cell.length_c   1.000
_cell.angle_alpha   90.00
_cell.angle_beta   90.00
_cell.angle_gamma   90.00
#
_symmetry.space_group_name_H-M   'P 1'
#
loop_
_entity.id
_entity.type
_entity.pdbx_description
1 polymer ?
#
loop_
_entity_poly.entity_id
_entity_poly.type
_entity_poly.pdbx_seq_one_letter_code
_entity_poly.pdbx_strand_id
1 'polypeptide(L)'
;MSRIIHISMILGFIVLITFSVNLNASDPSILVTSSSVEFKIGVLAYKGKLDAINKWSAHETLLNKKLAPIKFKIIPLSYKNNELTQAVANQEVNFVITNPGHYTELELNGYVSLLATRRLSSTSGILDNFGGTAIALSSRKDINRYSDLGGKEILIPSKSSLGGWQVHLREALSQGIDLRTQAEIIELKNHRKVILSILKGNADVGFIRSDLIEELANQGELKFNQIKIINQINESDYPYLLSTRLYPEWPFAMVNGTSPDVAHKVLKVLLNLNNADPAAKAAGIYGWGIPGKYSRVRELFMEASLGPYKPKPVTLFSVVNTYRYQFLLSLIIFILLFFGFIKSNKMNSLLQQEIKKQKIAE
;
A
#
# COMPACT_ATOMS: atom_id res chain seq x y z
N MET A 1 -51.62 -29.13 -0.48
CA MET A 1 -50.72 -28.78 0.65
C MET A 1 -49.95 -30.05 1.00
N SER A 2 -48.93 -30.48 0.24
CA SER A 2 -47.59 -29.91 0.05
C SER A 2 -46.83 -29.65 1.36
N ARG A 3 -46.19 -30.73 1.83
CA ARG A 3 -44.98 -30.81 2.66
C ARG A 3 -44.17 -31.95 2.03
N ILE A 4 -42.98 -31.68 1.50
CA ILE A 4 -41.68 -31.97 2.15
C ILE A 4 -41.20 -33.42 1.89
N ILE A 5 -40.04 -33.52 1.21
CA ILE A 5 -38.87 -34.42 1.46
C ILE A 5 -38.62 -35.70 0.61
N HIS A 6 -37.38 -35.70 0.04
CA HIS A 6 -36.41 -36.76 -0.37
C HIS A 6 -36.78 -37.66 -1.57
N ILE A 7 -36.02 -37.70 -2.69
CA ILE A 7 -34.57 -37.92 -2.96
C ILE A 7 -34.03 -39.23 -2.37
N SER A 8 -33.96 -40.29 -3.21
CA SER A 8 -32.79 -41.16 -3.34
C SER A 8 -32.97 -42.18 -4.46
N MET A 9 -32.14 -42.09 -5.49
CA MET A 9 -31.80 -43.20 -6.38
C MET A 9 -30.47 -42.86 -7.04
N ILE A 10 -29.46 -43.72 -6.88
CA ILE A 10 -28.72 -44.35 -7.99
C ILE A 10 -27.54 -45.16 -7.40
N LEU A 11 -27.75 -46.48 -7.47
CA LEU A 11 -26.85 -47.56 -7.87
C LEU A 11 -25.32 -47.35 -7.81
N GLY A 12 -24.68 -48.17 -6.97
CA GLY A 12 -23.24 -48.39 -6.97
C GLY A 12 -22.80 -49.32 -8.11
N PHE A 13 -21.68 -48.97 -8.73
CA PHE A 13 -20.90 -49.84 -9.61
C PHE A 13 -19.56 -50.11 -8.95
N ILE A 14 -19.29 -51.38 -8.65
CA ILE A 14 -17.99 -51.90 -8.23
C ILE A 14 -17.22 -52.25 -9.51
N VAL A 15 -16.05 -51.64 -9.70
CA VAL A 15 -15.11 -52.02 -10.75
C VAL A 15 -13.88 -52.64 -10.07
N LEU A 16 -13.75 -53.96 -10.17
CA LEU A 16 -12.50 -54.67 -9.94
C LEU A 16 -11.58 -54.45 -11.16
N ILE A 17 -10.43 -53.82 -10.95
CA ILE A 17 -9.30 -53.89 -11.89
C ILE A 17 -8.18 -54.65 -11.20
N THR A 18 -7.86 -55.81 -11.78
CA THR A 18 -6.75 -56.67 -11.40
C THR A 18 -5.42 -56.02 -11.75
N PHE A 19 -4.50 -56.03 -10.78
CA PHE A 19 -3.12 -55.60 -10.93
C PHE A 19 -2.32 -56.71 -11.64
N SER A 20 -1.80 -56.43 -12.84
CA SER A 20 -0.77 -57.24 -13.47
C SER A 20 0.58 -56.54 -13.28
N VAL A 21 1.43 -57.11 -12.43
CA VAL A 21 2.80 -56.65 -12.19
C VAL A 21 3.66 -57.06 -13.39
N ASN A 22 4.11 -56.10 -14.18
CA ASN A 22 5.25 -56.28 -15.08
C ASN A 22 6.49 -55.67 -14.40
N LEU A 23 7.34 -56.53 -13.86
CA LEU A 23 8.70 -56.17 -13.47
C LEU A 23 9.54 -55.98 -14.74
N ASN A 24 9.74 -54.72 -15.14
CA ASN A 24 10.92 -54.36 -15.93
C ASN A 24 11.77 -53.41 -15.09
N ALA A 25 12.80 -53.99 -14.49
CA ALA A 25 13.89 -53.27 -13.87
C ALA A 25 14.56 -52.39 -14.92
N SER A 26 14.32 -51.08 -14.83
CA SER A 26 15.18 -50.07 -15.43
C SER A 26 15.55 -49.09 -14.32
N ASP A 27 16.86 -49.03 -14.12
CA ASP A 27 17.60 -48.31 -13.10
C ASP A 27 17.17 -46.83 -12.98
N PRO A 28 16.70 -46.35 -11.82
CA PRO A 28 16.47 -44.94 -11.61
C PRO A 28 17.66 -44.35 -10.85
N SER A 29 18.80 -44.16 -11.53
CA SER A 29 19.63 -43.01 -11.23
C SER A 29 18.88 -41.75 -11.69
N ILE A 30 17.77 -41.44 -11.01
CA ILE A 30 17.12 -40.14 -11.09
C ILE A 30 18.10 -39.19 -10.43
N LEU A 31 18.93 -38.54 -11.25
CA LEU A 31 19.48 -37.25 -10.90
C LEU A 31 18.28 -36.37 -10.55
N VAL A 32 17.99 -36.27 -9.25
CA VAL A 32 17.13 -35.20 -8.72
C VAL A 32 17.91 -33.92 -9.01
N THR A 33 17.67 -33.36 -10.18
CA THR A 33 17.95 -31.96 -10.45
C THR A 33 17.11 -31.20 -9.43
N SER A 34 17.72 -30.84 -8.30
CA SER A 34 17.05 -29.99 -7.32
C SER A 34 16.65 -28.73 -8.08
N SER A 35 15.36 -28.56 -8.38
CA SER A 35 14.90 -27.31 -8.97
C SER A 35 15.25 -26.25 -7.94
N SER A 36 16.21 -25.39 -8.28
CA SER A 36 16.60 -24.32 -7.37
C SER A 36 15.39 -23.40 -7.24
N VAL A 37 14.74 -23.42 -6.08
CA VAL A 37 13.60 -22.55 -5.80
C VAL A 37 14.10 -21.11 -5.85
N GLU A 38 13.57 -20.33 -6.80
CA GLU A 38 13.89 -18.92 -7.00
C GLU A 38 12.85 -18.04 -6.29
N PHE A 39 13.33 -17.14 -5.44
CA PHE A 39 12.54 -16.14 -4.74
C PHE A 39 12.70 -14.77 -5.38
N LYS A 40 11.59 -14.10 -5.65
CA LYS A 40 11.58 -12.78 -6.30
C LYS A 40 11.45 -11.66 -5.27
N ILE A 41 12.24 -10.62 -5.42
CA ILE A 41 12.24 -9.42 -4.58
C ILE A 41 11.76 -8.25 -5.44
N GLY A 42 10.49 -7.87 -5.27
CA GLY A 42 9.93 -6.69 -5.91
C GLY A 42 10.53 -5.41 -5.34
N VAL A 43 11.07 -4.54 -6.17
CA VAL A 43 11.64 -3.25 -5.71
C VAL A 43 10.95 -2.08 -6.39
N LEU A 44 10.55 -1.08 -5.60
CA LEU A 44 9.87 0.10 -6.12
C LEU A 44 10.82 0.94 -7.00
N ALA A 45 10.52 1.00 -8.30
CA ALA A 45 11.27 1.71 -9.32
C ALA A 45 10.85 3.19 -9.45
N TYR A 46 10.88 3.94 -8.34
CA TYR A 46 10.40 5.34 -8.29
C TYR A 46 11.22 6.32 -9.15
N LYS A 47 12.49 6.03 -9.45
CA LYS A 47 13.36 6.76 -10.40
C LYS A 47 13.52 6.05 -11.75
N GLY A 48 12.76 4.99 -11.99
CA GLY A 48 12.86 4.13 -13.19
C GLY A 48 13.50 2.77 -12.91
N LYS A 49 13.27 1.81 -13.79
CA LYS A 49 13.67 0.40 -13.59
C LYS A 49 15.20 0.22 -13.58
N LEU A 50 15.93 0.96 -14.40
CA LEU A 50 17.40 0.89 -14.46
C LEU A 50 18.05 1.37 -13.15
N ASP A 51 17.59 2.49 -12.58
CA ASP A 51 18.05 2.98 -11.28
C ASP A 51 17.82 1.93 -10.18
N ALA A 52 16.65 1.30 -10.17
CA ALA A 52 16.33 0.24 -9.22
C ALA A 52 17.25 -0.99 -9.38
N ILE A 53 17.56 -1.41 -10.60
CA ILE A 53 18.51 -2.49 -10.87
C ILE A 53 19.89 -2.11 -10.34
N ASN A 54 20.40 -0.92 -10.70
CA ASN A 54 21.72 -0.47 -10.27
C ASN A 54 21.83 -0.40 -8.73
N LYS A 55 20.75 0.03 -8.08
CA LYS A 55 20.69 0.18 -6.63
C LYS A 55 20.63 -1.15 -5.87
N TRP A 56 19.91 -2.14 -6.40
CA TRP A 56 19.55 -3.34 -5.63
C TRP A 56 20.14 -4.67 -6.15
N SER A 57 20.76 -4.71 -7.34
CA SER A 57 21.36 -5.95 -7.87
C SER A 57 22.44 -6.54 -6.96
N ALA A 58 23.18 -5.70 -6.22
CA ALA A 58 24.17 -6.19 -5.29
C ALA A 58 23.56 -6.93 -4.08
N HIS A 59 22.31 -6.64 -3.69
CA HIS A 59 21.56 -7.44 -2.71
C HIS A 59 21.19 -8.81 -3.27
N GLU A 60 20.84 -8.90 -4.55
CA GLU A 60 20.62 -10.18 -5.25
C GLU A 60 21.86 -11.06 -5.13
N THR A 61 23.03 -10.51 -5.51
CA THR A 61 24.32 -11.22 -5.43
C THR A 61 24.65 -11.64 -4.01
N LEU A 62 24.43 -10.77 -3.02
CA LEU A 62 24.69 -11.07 -1.62
C LEU A 62 23.83 -12.24 -1.12
N LEU A 63 22.53 -12.20 -1.35
CA LEU A 63 21.60 -13.24 -0.90
C LEU A 63 21.90 -14.57 -1.59
N ASN A 64 22.14 -14.55 -2.90
CA ASN A 64 22.52 -15.74 -3.68
C ASN A 64 23.84 -16.37 -3.18
N LYS A 65 24.80 -15.56 -2.76
CA LYS A 65 26.07 -16.04 -2.19
C LYS A 65 25.88 -16.63 -0.79
N LYS A 66 25.10 -15.97 0.06
CA LYS A 66 24.96 -16.33 1.48
C LYS A 66 23.98 -17.47 1.73
N LEU A 67 23.00 -17.67 0.85
CA LEU A 67 21.89 -18.59 1.05
C LEU A 67 21.82 -19.72 0.00
N ALA A 68 22.91 -19.98 -0.73
CA ALA A 68 22.98 -21.09 -1.67
C ALA A 68 22.55 -22.42 -1.00
N PRO A 69 21.75 -23.28 -1.67
CA PRO A 69 21.37 -23.21 -3.09
C PRO A 69 20.13 -22.35 -3.41
N ILE A 70 19.55 -21.64 -2.45
CA ILE A 70 18.38 -20.76 -2.67
C ILE A 70 18.75 -19.64 -3.64
N LYS A 71 17.88 -19.37 -4.61
CA LYS A 71 18.07 -18.31 -5.61
C LYS A 71 17.16 -17.12 -5.33
N PHE A 72 17.65 -15.94 -5.65
CA PHE A 72 16.97 -14.66 -5.51
C PHE A 72 17.09 -13.86 -6.79
N LYS A 73 16.03 -13.13 -7.13
CA LYS A 73 15.98 -12.22 -8.27
C LYS A 73 15.33 -10.88 -7.91
N ILE A 74 15.98 -9.77 -8.27
CA ILE A 74 15.42 -8.42 -8.15
C ILE A 74 14.48 -8.15 -9.33
N ILE A 75 13.25 -7.75 -9.01
CA ILE A 75 12.21 -7.42 -10.00
C ILE A 75 11.84 -5.93 -9.82
N PRO A 76 12.32 -5.03 -10.69
CA PRO A 76 12.00 -3.61 -10.60
C PRO A 76 10.56 -3.34 -11.09
N LEU A 77 9.73 -2.83 -10.20
CA LEU A 77 8.29 -2.63 -10.44
C LEU A 77 7.89 -1.19 -10.13
N SER A 78 7.03 -0.64 -10.97
CA SER A 78 6.51 0.72 -10.86
C SER A 78 5.36 0.82 -9.85
N TYR A 79 5.13 2.03 -9.36
CA TYR A 79 3.87 2.36 -8.69
C TYR A 79 2.74 2.63 -9.70
N LYS A 80 3.08 2.96 -10.95
CA LYS A 80 2.09 3.23 -12.00
C LYS A 80 1.29 1.99 -12.32
N ASN A 81 0.01 2.18 -12.62
CA ASN A 81 -0.93 1.11 -12.95
C ASN A 81 -0.99 0.00 -11.89
N ASN A 82 -0.64 0.30 -10.64
CA ASN A 82 -0.56 -0.65 -9.53
C ASN A 82 0.37 -1.85 -9.81
N GLU A 83 1.39 -1.72 -10.67
CA GLU A 83 2.27 -2.84 -11.08
C GLU A 83 2.88 -3.57 -9.86
N LEU A 84 3.53 -2.83 -8.95
CA LEU A 84 4.10 -3.44 -7.73
C LEU A 84 3.02 -4.01 -6.80
N THR A 85 1.89 -3.31 -6.62
CA THR A 85 0.80 -3.76 -5.76
C THR A 85 0.18 -5.06 -6.27
N GLN A 86 -0.04 -5.18 -7.59
CA GLN A 86 -0.58 -6.38 -8.22
C GLN A 86 0.40 -7.54 -8.12
N ALA A 87 1.70 -7.33 -8.38
CA ALA A 87 2.70 -8.38 -8.23
C ALA A 87 2.74 -8.93 -6.79
N VAL A 88 2.56 -8.07 -5.79
CA VAL A 88 2.46 -8.49 -4.38
C VAL A 88 1.15 -9.22 -4.10
N ALA A 89 0.00 -8.67 -4.53
CA ALA A 89 -1.31 -9.26 -4.29
C ALA A 89 -1.49 -10.63 -4.96
N ASN A 90 -0.90 -10.80 -6.15
CA ASN A 90 -0.90 -12.04 -6.92
C ASN A 90 0.20 -13.02 -6.48
N GLN A 91 1.01 -12.67 -5.47
CA GLN A 91 2.15 -13.48 -5.00
C GLN A 91 3.18 -13.78 -6.10
N GLU A 92 3.31 -12.89 -7.09
CA GLU A 92 4.31 -12.99 -8.16
C GLU A 92 5.72 -12.64 -7.67
N VAL A 93 5.80 -11.99 -6.50
CA VAL A 93 7.03 -11.72 -5.75
C VAL A 93 6.91 -12.23 -4.31
N ASN A 94 8.03 -12.60 -3.69
CA ASN A 94 8.10 -13.17 -2.35
C ASN A 94 8.52 -12.14 -1.29
N PHE A 95 9.27 -11.13 -1.71
CA PHE A 95 9.69 -10.03 -0.86
C PHE A 95 9.46 -8.71 -1.58
N VAL A 96 9.36 -7.63 -0.82
CA VAL A 96 9.21 -6.29 -1.37
C VAL A 96 10.05 -5.25 -0.63
N ILE A 97 10.70 -4.38 -1.40
CA ILE A 97 11.30 -3.14 -0.93
C ILE A 97 10.53 -1.98 -1.54
N THR A 98 9.84 -1.21 -0.72
CA THR A 98 9.00 -0.10 -1.18
C THR A 98 9.03 1.06 -0.20
N ASN A 99 8.37 2.17 -0.52
CA ASN A 99 8.30 3.30 0.41
C ASN A 99 7.34 2.97 1.58
N PRO A 100 7.46 3.63 2.75
CA PRO A 100 6.68 3.25 3.93
C PRO A 100 5.17 3.42 3.74
N GLY A 101 4.74 4.42 2.96
CA GLY A 101 3.32 4.64 2.65
C GLY A 101 2.74 3.44 1.89
N HIS A 102 3.38 3.05 0.80
CA HIS A 102 2.95 1.89 0.01
C HIS A 102 3.04 0.58 0.82
N TYR A 103 4.08 0.40 1.64
CA TYR A 103 4.14 -0.74 2.55
C TYR A 103 2.92 -0.79 3.48
N THR A 104 2.57 0.34 4.09
CA THR A 104 1.42 0.40 4.99
C THR A 104 0.11 0.10 4.25
N GLU A 105 -0.05 0.50 2.99
CA GLU A 105 -1.19 0.07 2.16
C GLU A 105 -1.21 -1.45 2.00
N LEU A 106 -0.08 -2.07 1.66
CA LEU A 106 0.02 -3.52 1.49
C LEU A 106 -0.24 -4.28 2.80
N GLU A 107 0.32 -3.80 3.92
CA GLU A 107 0.15 -4.39 5.25
C GLU A 107 -1.32 -4.34 5.70
N LEU A 108 -1.97 -3.20 5.51
CA LEU A 108 -3.38 -3.01 5.86
C LEU A 108 -4.33 -3.92 5.08
N ASN A 109 -3.93 -4.35 3.88
CA ASN A 109 -4.68 -5.32 3.07
C ASN A 109 -4.25 -6.78 3.33
N GLY A 110 -3.35 -7.02 4.30
CA GLY A 110 -2.90 -8.37 4.68
C GLY A 110 -1.94 -9.02 3.67
N TYR A 111 -1.31 -8.24 2.79
CA TYR A 111 -0.43 -8.78 1.76
C TYR A 111 1.01 -8.99 2.20
N VAL A 112 1.48 -8.25 3.20
CA VAL A 112 2.89 -8.26 3.61
C VAL A 112 3.07 -8.19 5.12
N SER A 113 4.23 -8.66 5.58
CA SER A 113 4.71 -8.49 6.96
C SER A 113 6.13 -7.90 6.96
N LEU A 114 6.40 -6.97 7.88
CA LEU A 114 7.71 -6.31 8.00
C LEU A 114 8.81 -7.29 8.43
N LEU A 115 9.97 -7.24 7.76
CA LEU A 115 11.18 -7.94 8.22
C LEU A 115 12.21 -6.98 8.81
N ALA A 116 12.54 -5.93 8.06
CA ALA A 116 13.60 -5.00 8.43
C ALA A 116 13.30 -3.60 7.93
N THR A 117 13.90 -2.60 8.57
CA THR A 117 13.80 -1.19 8.14
C THR A 117 15.18 -0.69 7.72
N ARG A 118 15.23 0.04 6.60
CA ARG A 118 16.47 0.60 6.06
C ARG A 118 17.10 1.58 7.04
N ARG A 119 18.42 1.57 7.13
CA ARG A 119 19.20 2.54 7.91
C ARG A 119 20.12 3.32 6.99
N LEU A 120 20.24 4.62 7.21
CA LEU A 120 21.06 5.55 6.45
C LEU A 120 22.16 6.15 7.33
N SER A 121 23.31 6.42 6.73
CA SER A 121 24.38 7.18 7.37
C SER A 121 24.02 8.67 7.32
N SER A 122 24.29 9.39 8.40
CA SER A 122 24.17 10.84 8.48
C SER A 122 25.32 11.43 9.30
N THR A 123 25.43 12.76 9.32
CA THR A 123 26.44 13.48 10.12
C THR A 123 26.23 13.34 11.62
N SER A 124 25.01 13.06 12.09
CA SER A 124 24.68 12.84 13.51
C SER A 124 24.64 11.36 13.90
N GLY A 125 25.02 10.45 12.99
CA GLY A 125 25.00 9.00 13.23
C GLY A 125 24.09 8.26 12.27
N ILE A 126 23.43 7.20 12.74
CA ILE A 126 22.64 6.29 11.90
C ILE A 126 21.15 6.65 12.05
N LEU A 127 20.50 6.92 10.92
CA LEU A 127 19.08 7.24 10.87
C LEU A 127 18.28 6.06 10.32
N ASP A 128 17.15 5.77 10.93
CA ASP A 128 16.14 4.83 10.45
C ASP A 128 14.77 5.51 10.25
N ASN A 129 14.76 6.85 10.32
CA ASN A 129 13.59 7.68 10.10
C ASN A 129 13.91 8.83 9.13
N PHE A 130 12.86 9.40 8.53
CA PHE A 130 12.89 10.62 7.74
C PHE A 130 11.59 11.41 7.88
N GLY A 131 11.56 12.64 7.37
CA GLY A 131 10.33 13.44 7.23
C GLY A 131 10.27 14.17 5.89
N GLY A 132 9.50 15.25 5.88
CA GLY A 132 9.35 16.14 4.75
C GLY A 132 9.85 17.54 5.06
N THR A 133 10.32 18.23 4.03
CA THR A 133 10.74 19.62 4.09
C THR A 133 9.92 20.43 3.09
N ALA A 134 9.22 21.44 3.59
CA ALA A 134 8.47 22.38 2.77
C ALA A 134 9.35 23.61 2.53
N ILE A 135 9.57 23.93 1.27
CA ILE A 135 10.48 25.00 0.84
C ILE A 135 9.75 26.07 0.05
N ALA A 136 10.16 27.32 0.21
CA ALA A 136 9.81 28.44 -0.67
C ALA A 136 11.06 29.28 -0.94
N LEU A 137 11.00 30.19 -1.91
CA LEU A 137 12.05 31.20 -2.08
C LEU A 137 12.21 32.03 -0.80
N SER A 138 13.45 32.37 -0.44
CA SER A 138 13.75 33.14 0.78
C SER A 138 13.14 34.55 0.79
N SER A 139 12.83 35.09 -0.40
CA SER A 139 12.14 36.36 -0.60
C SER A 139 10.67 36.34 -0.22
N ARG A 140 10.01 35.17 -0.20
CA ARG A 140 8.60 35.05 0.18
C ARG A 140 8.45 35.32 1.66
N LYS A 141 7.69 36.33 2.05
CA LYS A 141 7.42 36.65 3.47
C LYS A 141 5.99 36.29 3.89
N ASP A 142 5.11 36.07 2.92
CA ASP A 142 3.70 35.75 3.09
C ASP A 142 3.42 34.29 3.49
N ILE A 143 4.36 33.35 3.26
CA ILE A 143 4.15 31.91 3.52
C ILE A 143 5.08 31.40 4.62
N ASN A 144 4.61 31.19 5.85
CA ASN A 144 5.47 30.76 6.96
C ASN A 144 5.03 29.46 7.64
N ARG A 145 3.76 29.10 7.51
CA ARG A 145 3.17 27.85 8.05
C ARG A 145 2.23 27.20 7.03
N TYR A 146 1.75 25.98 7.30
CA TYR A 146 0.88 25.29 6.35
C TYR A 146 -0.47 25.98 6.14
N SER A 147 -1.01 26.66 7.15
CA SER A 147 -2.27 27.43 7.00
C SER A 147 -2.18 28.57 5.97
N ASP A 148 -0.97 29.02 5.61
CA ASP A 148 -0.75 30.09 4.62
C ASP A 148 -0.79 29.59 3.17
N LEU A 149 -0.96 28.27 2.97
CA LEU A 149 -0.85 27.62 1.66
C LEU A 149 -2.15 27.62 0.85
N GLY A 150 -3.22 28.21 1.39
CA GLY A 150 -4.46 28.40 0.66
C GLY A 150 -4.26 29.23 -0.62
N GLY A 151 -4.71 28.69 -1.74
CA GLY A 151 -4.59 29.28 -3.08
C GLY A 151 -3.17 29.29 -3.65
N LYS A 152 -2.21 28.60 -3.04
CA LYS A 152 -0.82 28.54 -3.52
C LYS A 152 -0.60 27.40 -4.52
N GLU A 153 0.37 27.60 -5.40
CA GLU A 153 0.89 26.56 -6.29
C GLU A 153 1.99 25.75 -5.57
N ILE A 154 1.75 24.45 -5.41
CA ILE A 154 2.61 23.53 -4.69
C ILE A 154 3.15 22.46 -5.64
N LEU A 155 4.47 22.44 -5.78
CA LEU A 155 5.19 21.41 -6.52
C LEU A 155 5.51 20.23 -5.62
N ILE A 156 5.18 19.02 -6.09
CA ILE A 156 5.45 17.77 -5.38
C ILE A 156 6.08 16.75 -6.33
N PRO A 157 6.84 15.76 -5.83
CA PRO A 157 7.29 14.65 -6.65
C PRO A 157 6.11 13.79 -7.11
N SER A 158 5.24 13.37 -6.20
CA SER A 158 3.99 12.67 -6.54
C SER A 158 3.04 12.61 -5.35
N LYS A 159 1.73 12.48 -5.59
CA LYS A 159 0.70 12.25 -4.56
C LYS A 159 0.86 10.91 -3.83
N SER A 160 1.60 9.95 -4.39
CA SER A 160 1.97 8.71 -3.68
C SER A 160 3.28 8.83 -2.90
N SER A 161 3.98 9.96 -2.96
CA SER A 161 5.20 10.17 -2.21
C SER A 161 4.89 10.42 -0.74
N LEU A 162 5.31 9.50 0.13
CA LEU A 162 5.18 9.72 1.57
C LEU A 162 5.88 11.02 1.98
N GLY A 163 7.21 11.10 1.76
CA GLY A 163 8.03 12.25 2.18
C GLY A 163 7.84 13.53 1.38
N GLY A 164 7.32 13.47 0.15
CA GLY A 164 7.14 14.66 -0.70
C GLY A 164 5.69 15.13 -0.82
N TRP A 165 4.74 14.49 -0.14
CA TRP A 165 3.34 14.93 -0.18
C TRP A 165 2.56 14.50 1.06
N GLN A 166 2.45 13.20 1.31
CA GLN A 166 1.48 12.68 2.29
C GLN A 166 1.78 13.16 3.71
N VAL A 167 3.06 13.27 4.09
CA VAL A 167 3.47 13.83 5.39
C VAL A 167 3.11 15.31 5.51
N HIS A 168 3.28 16.09 4.44
CA HIS A 168 2.92 17.50 4.41
C HIS A 168 1.41 17.71 4.46
N LEU A 169 0.63 16.85 3.79
CA LEU A 169 -0.82 16.90 3.84
C LEU A 169 -1.34 16.71 5.27
N ARG A 170 -0.73 15.80 6.07
CA ARG A 170 -1.09 15.63 7.48
C ARG A 170 -0.83 16.89 8.29
N GLU A 171 0.34 17.50 8.12
CA GLU A 171 0.67 18.74 8.84
C GLU A 171 -0.28 19.89 8.46
N ALA A 172 -0.62 20.01 7.17
CA ALA A 172 -1.58 20.98 6.70
C ALA A 172 -2.99 20.79 7.27
N LEU A 173 -3.48 19.55 7.27
CA LEU A 173 -4.78 19.21 7.88
C LEU A 173 -4.79 19.53 9.38
N SER A 174 -3.69 19.28 10.09
CA SER A 174 -3.58 19.63 11.52
C SER A 174 -3.60 21.13 11.78
N GLN A 175 -3.34 21.96 10.76
CA GLN A 175 -3.44 23.41 10.79
C GLN A 175 -4.74 23.92 10.16
N GLY A 176 -5.73 23.04 9.94
CA GLY A 176 -7.07 23.40 9.50
C GLY A 176 -7.21 23.68 8.00
N ILE A 177 -6.25 23.26 7.18
CA ILE A 177 -6.31 23.45 5.72
C ILE A 177 -6.17 22.11 4.97
N ASP A 178 -7.08 21.86 4.04
CA ASP A 178 -7.01 20.72 3.14
C ASP A 178 -6.41 21.13 1.78
N LEU A 179 -5.11 20.87 1.62
CA LEU A 179 -4.38 21.21 0.39
C LEU A 179 -4.89 20.48 -0.86
N ARG A 180 -5.71 19.43 -0.71
CA ARG A 180 -6.30 18.73 -1.86
C ARG A 180 -7.36 19.58 -2.57
N THR A 181 -7.99 20.49 -1.84
CA THR A 181 -9.10 21.33 -2.33
C THR A 181 -8.77 22.81 -2.27
N GLN A 182 -7.84 23.22 -1.40
CA GLN A 182 -7.51 24.61 -1.15
C GLN A 182 -6.17 25.04 -1.75
N ALA A 183 -5.45 24.20 -2.47
CA ALA A 183 -4.20 24.55 -3.14
C ALA A 183 -4.11 23.90 -4.53
N GLU A 184 -3.27 24.47 -5.42
CA GLU A 184 -2.98 23.87 -6.71
C GLU A 184 -1.78 22.93 -6.58
N ILE A 185 -1.96 21.65 -6.92
CA ILE A 185 -0.94 20.61 -6.72
C ILE A 185 -0.41 20.12 -8.06
N ILE A 186 0.91 20.26 -8.28
CA ILE A 186 1.58 19.88 -9.54
C ILE A 186 2.65 18.82 -9.28
N GLU A 187 2.55 17.68 -9.98
CA GLU A 187 3.46 16.54 -9.83
C GLU A 187 4.62 16.59 -10.84
N LEU A 188 5.86 16.75 -10.36
CA LEU A 188 7.08 16.76 -11.19
C LEU A 188 7.80 15.40 -11.29
N LYS A 189 7.26 14.35 -10.65
CA LYS A 189 7.77 12.96 -10.65
C LYS A 189 9.16 12.77 -10.04
N ASN A 190 9.80 13.83 -9.57
CA ASN A 190 11.15 13.79 -9.05
C ASN A 190 11.37 14.94 -8.04
N HIS A 191 11.86 14.61 -6.84
CA HIS A 191 12.09 15.59 -5.78
C HIS A 191 13.10 16.67 -6.17
N ARG A 192 14.20 16.31 -6.85
CA ARG A 192 15.20 17.27 -7.30
C ARG A 192 14.62 18.28 -8.29
N LYS A 193 13.70 17.84 -9.17
CA LYS A 193 12.97 18.76 -10.07
C LYS A 193 12.10 19.75 -9.29
N VAL A 194 11.49 19.34 -8.17
CA VAL A 194 10.75 20.26 -7.28
C VAL A 194 11.67 21.36 -6.77
N ILE A 195 12.83 21.00 -6.21
CA ILE A 195 13.80 21.97 -5.66
C ILE A 195 14.25 22.97 -6.73
N LEU A 196 14.70 22.47 -7.88
CA LEU A 196 15.19 23.30 -8.96
C LEU A 196 14.11 24.23 -9.53
N SER A 197 12.85 23.80 -9.58
CA SER A 197 11.73 24.64 -10.02
C SER A 197 11.39 25.74 -9.01
N ILE A 198 11.46 25.47 -7.70
CA ILE A 198 11.28 26.50 -6.67
C ILE A 198 12.40 27.54 -6.72
N LEU A 199 13.65 27.12 -6.91
CA LEU A 199 14.78 28.04 -7.09
C LEU A 199 14.63 28.96 -8.31
N LYS A 200 13.88 28.52 -9.33
CA LYS A 200 13.56 29.32 -10.53
C LYS A 200 12.35 30.24 -10.33
N GLY A 201 11.63 30.12 -9.21
CA GLY A 201 10.41 30.90 -8.96
C GLY A 201 9.19 30.41 -9.74
N ASN A 202 9.19 29.16 -10.21
CA ASN A 202 8.10 28.61 -11.04
C ASN A 202 6.83 28.28 -10.26
N ALA A 203 6.87 28.30 -8.91
CA ALA A 203 5.73 28.03 -8.04
C ALA A 203 5.99 28.64 -6.65
N ASP A 204 4.96 28.64 -5.80
CA ASP A 204 5.06 29.21 -4.45
C ASP A 204 5.85 28.34 -3.49
N VAL A 205 5.58 27.02 -3.50
CA VAL A 205 6.06 26.07 -2.50
C VAL A 205 6.45 24.74 -3.12
N GLY A 206 7.52 24.13 -2.63
CA GLY A 206 7.92 22.76 -2.97
C GLY A 206 7.87 21.86 -1.74
N PHE A 207 7.31 20.67 -1.90
CA PHE A 207 7.38 19.62 -0.88
C PHE A 207 8.33 18.52 -1.31
N ILE A 208 9.27 18.18 -0.42
CA ILE A 208 10.34 17.23 -0.68
C ILE A 208 10.62 16.38 0.55
N ARG A 209 11.32 15.27 0.35
CA ARG A 209 11.86 14.47 1.45
C ARG A 209 12.99 15.22 2.16
N SER A 210 13.06 15.08 3.48
CA SER A 210 14.14 15.62 4.30
C SER A 210 15.40 14.77 4.19
N ASP A 211 16.47 15.39 3.69
CA ASP A 211 17.83 14.90 3.36
C ASP A 211 18.33 15.54 2.05
N LEU A 212 17.41 15.95 1.17
CA LEU A 212 17.74 16.41 -0.18
C LEU A 212 18.33 17.82 -0.24
N ILE A 213 17.97 18.72 0.67
CA ILE A 213 18.53 20.09 0.66
C ILE A 213 20.02 20.03 0.98
N GLU A 214 20.37 19.27 2.02
CA GLU A 214 21.74 19.07 2.47
C GLU A 214 22.55 18.29 1.46
N GLU A 215 21.96 17.26 0.82
CA GLU A 215 22.58 16.55 -0.30
C GLU A 215 22.98 17.52 -1.42
N LEU A 216 22.06 18.38 -1.87
CA LEU A 216 22.32 19.35 -2.94
C LEU A 216 23.29 20.45 -2.52
N ALA A 217 23.23 20.90 -1.27
CA ALA A 217 24.16 21.88 -0.74
C ALA A 217 25.60 21.31 -0.68
N ASN A 218 25.76 20.06 -0.26
CA ASN A 218 27.04 19.36 -0.25
C ASN A 218 27.60 19.14 -1.67
N GLN A 219 26.73 19.05 -2.68
CA GLN A 219 27.10 18.99 -4.09
C GLN A 219 27.39 20.38 -4.71
N GLY A 220 27.19 21.47 -3.95
CA GLY A 220 27.39 22.84 -4.43
C GLY A 220 26.27 23.36 -5.35
N GLU A 221 25.14 22.64 -5.43
CA GLU A 221 24.05 22.96 -6.35
C GLU A 221 22.98 23.88 -5.76
N LEU A 222 22.98 24.03 -4.44
CA LEU A 222 22.03 24.85 -3.70
C LEU A 222 22.76 25.61 -2.60
N LYS A 223 22.45 26.90 -2.44
CA LYS A 223 22.84 27.67 -1.26
C LYS A 223 21.63 27.83 -0.34
N PHE A 224 21.80 27.57 0.95
CA PHE A 224 20.71 27.62 1.94
C PHE A 224 19.98 28.97 1.95
N ASN A 225 20.66 30.09 1.66
CA ASN A 225 20.06 31.43 1.65
C ASN A 225 19.09 31.70 0.49
N GLN A 226 19.02 30.82 -0.53
CA GLN A 226 18.10 30.97 -1.66
C GLN A 226 16.68 30.53 -1.32
N ILE A 227 16.53 29.68 -0.30
CA ILE A 227 15.26 29.12 0.13
C ILE A 227 14.99 29.45 1.59
N LYS A 228 13.74 29.31 2.00
CA LYS A 228 13.33 29.25 3.40
C LYS A 228 12.52 27.99 3.64
N ILE A 229 12.53 27.53 4.89
CA ILE A 229 11.77 26.37 5.33
C ILE A 229 10.44 26.85 5.91
N ILE A 230 9.35 26.27 5.44
CA ILE A 230 8.00 26.54 5.93
C ILE A 230 7.74 25.62 7.12
N ASN A 231 7.16 26.17 8.19
CA ASN A 231 6.81 25.42 9.39
C ASN A 231 7.99 24.60 9.93
N GLN A 232 9.18 25.19 9.99
CA GLN A 232 10.39 24.48 10.43
C GLN A 232 10.22 23.98 11.86
N ILE A 233 10.53 22.71 12.06
CA ILE A 233 10.60 22.07 13.37
C ILE A 233 12.00 21.50 13.58
N ASN A 234 12.38 21.28 14.84
CA ASN A 234 13.63 20.65 15.20
C ASN A 234 13.31 19.39 16.00
N GLU A 235 13.92 18.27 15.60
CA GLU A 235 13.85 17.00 16.30
C GLU A 235 15.24 16.68 16.84
N SER A 236 15.30 16.14 18.07
CA SER A 236 16.58 15.74 18.65
C SER A 236 17.21 14.63 17.79
N ASP A 237 18.53 14.70 17.60
CA ASP A 237 19.33 13.72 16.84
C ASP A 237 18.99 13.59 15.34
N TYR A 238 18.14 14.47 14.79
CA TYR A 238 17.86 14.54 13.36
C TYR A 238 18.58 15.73 12.69
N PRO A 239 19.52 15.50 11.75
CA PRO A 239 20.44 16.53 11.28
C PRO A 239 19.92 17.36 10.10
N TYR A 240 18.75 17.02 9.54
CA TYR A 240 18.23 17.64 8.33
C TYR A 240 17.10 18.63 8.62
N LEU A 241 16.99 19.66 7.78
CA LEU A 241 15.90 20.63 7.83
C LEU A 241 14.55 19.94 7.66
N LEU A 242 13.63 20.25 8.55
CA LEU A 242 12.41 19.47 8.73
C LEU A 242 11.18 20.37 8.89
N SER A 243 10.08 19.98 8.25
CA SER A 243 8.78 20.66 8.34
C SER A 243 7.66 19.75 8.85
N THR A 244 7.95 18.47 9.10
CA THR A 244 6.96 17.45 9.46
C THR A 244 7.48 16.56 10.57
N ARG A 245 6.59 15.82 11.22
CA ARG A 245 6.98 14.69 12.08
C ARG A 245 7.87 13.69 11.31
N LEU A 246 8.64 12.89 12.05
CA LEU A 246 9.44 11.79 11.50
C LEU A 246 8.62 10.51 11.31
N TYR A 247 9.01 9.74 10.30
CA TYR A 247 8.41 8.49 9.83
C TYR A 247 9.50 7.46 9.60
N PRO A 248 9.22 6.16 9.77
CA PRO A 248 10.21 5.11 9.55
C PRO A 248 10.70 5.10 8.10
N GLU A 249 11.95 4.69 7.92
CA GLU A 249 12.59 4.47 6.63
C GLU A 249 11.96 3.33 5.83
N TRP A 250 12.45 3.11 4.61
CA TRP A 250 11.88 2.11 3.70
C TRP A 250 11.99 0.67 4.26
N PRO A 251 10.92 -0.12 4.21
CA PRO A 251 10.95 -1.51 4.67
C PRO A 251 11.53 -2.47 3.63
N PHE A 252 12.09 -3.56 4.15
CA PHE A 252 12.14 -4.86 3.48
C PHE A 252 11.06 -5.73 4.11
N ALA A 253 10.08 -6.16 3.34
CA ALA A 253 8.93 -6.93 3.82
C ALA A 253 8.82 -8.28 3.09
N MET A 254 8.26 -9.28 3.80
CA MET A 254 7.85 -10.54 3.20
C MET A 254 6.44 -10.43 2.65
N VAL A 255 6.20 -11.02 1.47
CA VAL A 255 4.87 -11.19 0.91
C VAL A 255 4.23 -12.44 1.50
N ASN A 256 2.93 -12.36 1.79
CA ASN A 256 2.16 -13.48 2.33
C ASN A 256 2.26 -14.71 1.41
N GLY A 257 2.33 -15.91 2.00
CA GLY A 257 2.63 -17.16 1.30
C GLY A 257 4.12 -17.48 1.16
N THR A 258 5.02 -16.55 1.47
CA THR A 258 6.47 -16.83 1.49
C THR A 258 6.86 -17.67 2.71
N SER A 259 7.72 -18.67 2.50
CA SER A 259 8.21 -19.56 3.57
C SER A 259 8.82 -18.77 4.75
N PRO A 260 8.34 -18.96 5.99
CA PRO A 260 8.91 -18.33 7.18
C PRO A 260 10.40 -18.65 7.38
N ASP A 261 10.83 -19.88 7.05
CA ASP A 261 12.23 -20.29 7.17
C ASP A 261 13.14 -19.50 6.22
N VAL A 262 12.67 -19.24 5.00
CA VAL A 262 13.40 -18.42 4.03
C VAL A 262 13.41 -16.96 4.46
N ALA A 263 12.29 -16.43 4.95
CA ALA A 263 12.21 -15.07 5.49
C ALA A 263 13.18 -14.87 6.67
N HIS A 264 13.28 -15.85 7.58
CA HIS A 264 14.23 -15.81 8.70
C HIS A 264 15.69 -15.81 8.22
N LYS A 265 16.02 -16.63 7.23
CA LYS A 265 17.37 -16.66 6.61
C LYS A 265 17.71 -15.33 5.94
N VAL A 266 16.76 -14.75 5.20
CA VAL A 266 16.92 -13.42 4.58
C VAL A 266 17.15 -12.36 5.64
N LEU A 267 16.32 -12.31 6.69
CA LEU A 267 16.45 -11.35 7.78
C LEU A 267 17.85 -11.42 8.45
N LYS A 268 18.35 -12.62 8.73
CA LYS A 268 19.71 -12.82 9.25
C LYS A 268 20.79 -12.24 8.34
N VAL A 269 20.64 -12.37 7.02
CA VAL A 269 21.60 -11.76 6.07
C VAL A 269 21.48 -10.24 6.07
N LEU A 270 20.26 -9.70 6.09
CA LEU A 270 20.02 -8.26 6.10
C LEU A 270 20.58 -7.59 7.38
N LEU A 271 20.38 -8.18 8.55
CA LEU A 271 20.86 -7.63 9.83
C LEU A 271 22.39 -7.71 9.98
N ASN A 272 23.05 -8.62 9.26
CA ASN A 272 24.52 -8.72 9.23
C ASN A 272 25.17 -7.84 8.15
N LEU A 273 24.39 -7.19 7.29
CA LEU A 273 24.87 -6.27 6.27
C LEU A 273 25.43 -5.00 6.96
N ASN A 274 26.66 -4.64 6.62
CA ASN A 274 27.29 -3.39 7.09
C ASN A 274 27.53 -2.41 5.93
N ASN A 275 27.84 -1.16 6.25
CA ASN A 275 28.01 -0.07 5.28
C ASN A 275 29.23 -0.24 4.34
N ALA A 276 30.16 -1.15 4.66
CA ALA A 276 31.31 -1.44 3.82
C ALA A 276 31.00 -2.46 2.71
N ASP A 277 29.93 -3.25 2.87
CA ASP A 277 29.52 -4.26 1.92
C ASP A 277 29.09 -3.66 0.56
N PRO A 278 29.40 -4.31 -0.58
CA PRO A 278 29.01 -3.83 -1.90
C PRO A 278 27.51 -3.57 -2.05
N ALA A 279 26.67 -4.41 -1.42
CA ALA A 279 25.23 -4.24 -1.42
C ALA A 279 24.79 -2.95 -0.71
N ALA A 280 25.34 -2.65 0.47
CA ALA A 280 25.01 -1.44 1.20
C ALA A 280 25.46 -0.17 0.44
N LYS A 281 26.69 -0.20 -0.11
CA LYS A 281 27.24 0.89 -0.93
C LYS A 281 26.41 1.17 -2.17
N ALA A 282 26.07 0.14 -2.96
CA ALA A 282 25.25 0.30 -4.16
C ALA A 282 23.87 0.86 -3.85
N ALA A 283 23.27 0.46 -2.72
CA ALA A 283 22.00 0.99 -2.28
C ALA A 283 22.09 2.37 -1.60
N GLY A 284 23.30 2.85 -1.28
CA GLY A 284 23.50 4.08 -0.51
C GLY A 284 22.87 4.00 0.88
N ILE A 285 23.04 2.87 1.56
CA ILE A 285 22.49 2.63 2.90
C ILE A 285 23.61 2.29 3.89
N TYR A 286 23.38 2.56 5.16
CA TYR A 286 24.24 2.04 6.22
C TYR A 286 24.05 0.53 6.38
N GLY A 287 22.79 0.07 6.27
CA GLY A 287 22.42 -1.33 6.40
C GLY A 287 20.92 -1.47 6.65
N TRP A 288 20.54 -2.61 7.22
CA TRP A 288 19.16 -2.88 7.65
C TRP A 288 19.10 -3.06 9.17
N GLY A 289 18.05 -2.52 9.79
CA GLY A 289 17.78 -2.61 11.21
C GLY A 289 16.53 -3.41 11.51
N ILE A 290 16.24 -3.51 12.80
CA ILE A 290 14.97 -4.05 13.29
C ILE A 290 13.77 -3.27 12.70
N PRO A 291 12.59 -3.89 12.64
CA PRO A 291 11.34 -3.22 12.25
C PRO A 291 11.13 -1.87 12.96
N GLY A 292 10.98 -0.79 12.18
CA GLY A 292 10.62 0.54 12.67
C GLY A 292 9.15 0.66 13.06
N LYS A 293 8.73 1.85 13.53
CA LYS A 293 7.36 2.11 14.01
C LYS A 293 6.44 2.65 12.90
N TYR A 294 5.84 1.76 12.11
CA TYR A 294 4.93 2.12 11.00
C TYR A 294 3.53 2.56 11.44
N SER A 295 3.20 2.47 12.74
CA SER A 295 1.93 2.99 13.27
C SER A 295 1.73 4.48 12.93
N ARG A 296 2.82 5.27 12.90
CA ARG A 296 2.78 6.69 12.52
C ARG A 296 2.29 6.92 11.09
N VAL A 297 2.62 6.02 10.16
CA VAL A 297 2.14 6.05 8.77
C VAL A 297 0.67 5.69 8.72
N ARG A 298 0.23 4.71 9.52
CA ARG A 298 -1.18 4.33 9.64
C ARG A 298 -2.03 5.47 10.21
N GLU A 299 -1.57 6.12 11.27
CA GLU A 299 -2.20 7.34 11.82
C GLU A 299 -2.33 8.43 10.76
N LEU A 300 -1.27 8.69 10.00
CA LEU A 300 -1.32 9.62 8.87
C LEU A 300 -2.43 9.23 7.89
N PHE A 301 -2.53 7.97 7.49
CA PHE A 301 -3.56 7.55 6.54
C PHE A 301 -4.97 7.66 7.10
N MET A 302 -5.17 7.43 8.41
CA MET A 302 -6.46 7.65 9.05
C MET A 302 -6.82 9.13 9.08
N GLU A 303 -5.92 9.99 9.57
CA GLU A 303 -6.16 11.43 9.72
C GLU A 303 -6.34 12.13 8.37
N ALA A 304 -5.58 11.73 7.35
CA ALA A 304 -5.65 12.30 6.02
C ALA A 304 -6.63 11.56 5.08
N SER A 305 -7.32 10.52 5.56
CA SER A 305 -8.22 9.67 4.75
C SER A 305 -7.54 9.16 3.46
N LEU A 306 -6.35 8.60 3.59
CA LEU A 306 -5.54 8.04 2.50
C LEU A 306 -5.52 6.51 2.53
N GLY A 307 -5.01 5.91 1.44
CA GLY A 307 -4.90 4.46 1.29
C GLY A 307 -6.25 3.76 1.52
N PRO A 308 -6.33 2.74 2.38
CA PRO A 308 -7.58 2.01 2.65
C PRO A 308 -8.63 2.82 3.42
N TYR A 309 -8.27 3.97 4.00
CA TYR A 309 -9.19 4.87 4.69
C TYR A 309 -9.81 5.93 3.77
N LYS A 310 -9.43 5.94 2.48
CA LYS A 310 -10.05 6.81 1.50
C LYS A 310 -11.56 6.51 1.42
N PRO A 311 -12.44 7.53 1.51
CA PRO A 311 -13.87 7.31 1.39
C PRO A 311 -14.18 6.65 0.04
N LYS A 312 -14.84 5.50 0.07
CA LYS A 312 -15.36 4.88 -1.16
C LYS A 312 -16.58 5.69 -1.60
N PRO A 313 -16.66 6.13 -2.87
CA PRO A 313 -17.85 6.82 -3.34
C PRO A 313 -19.06 5.91 -3.15
N VAL A 314 -20.11 6.43 -2.52
CA VAL A 314 -21.36 5.69 -2.37
C VAL A 314 -21.99 5.57 -3.76
N THR A 315 -22.01 4.36 -4.29
CA THR A 315 -22.70 4.04 -5.55
C THR A 315 -23.99 3.30 -5.26
N LEU A 316 -25.03 3.46 -6.09
CA LEU A 316 -26.28 2.68 -5.96
C LEU A 316 -25.99 1.18 -5.89
N PHE A 317 -25.05 0.70 -6.72
CA PHE A 317 -24.59 -0.69 -6.69
C PHE A 317 -24.03 -1.09 -5.32
N SER A 318 -23.17 -0.26 -4.71
CA SER A 318 -22.61 -0.54 -3.38
C SER A 318 -23.67 -0.60 -2.29
N VAL A 319 -24.70 0.26 -2.35
CA VAL A 319 -25.82 0.26 -1.38
C VAL A 319 -26.64 -1.01 -1.55
N VAL A 320 -27.04 -1.35 -2.78
CA VAL A 320 -27.83 -2.56 -3.06
C VAL A 320 -27.08 -3.82 -2.63
N ASN A 321 -25.79 -3.92 -2.97
CA ASN A 321 -25.00 -5.10 -2.62
C ASN A 321 -24.77 -5.23 -1.11
N THR A 322 -24.52 -4.10 -0.42
CA THR A 322 -24.32 -4.08 1.04
C THR A 322 -25.59 -4.47 1.79
N TYR A 323 -26.75 -3.98 1.36
CA TYR A 323 -28.05 -4.20 2.01
C TYR A 323 -28.92 -5.26 1.31
N ARG A 324 -28.33 -6.15 0.52
CA ARG A 324 -29.09 -7.08 -0.35
C ARG A 324 -30.08 -7.96 0.42
N TYR A 325 -29.72 -8.39 1.63
CA TYR A 325 -30.58 -9.21 2.46
C TYR A 325 -31.72 -8.42 3.09
N GLN A 326 -31.48 -7.15 3.47
CA GLN A 326 -32.51 -6.24 3.95
C GLN A 326 -33.50 -5.86 2.84
N PHE A 327 -33.02 -5.69 1.61
CA PHE A 327 -33.87 -5.50 0.44
C PHE A 327 -34.70 -6.76 0.14
N LEU A 328 -34.09 -7.95 0.16
CA LEU A 328 -34.82 -9.22 -0.01
C LEU A 328 -35.88 -9.43 1.07
N LEU A 329 -35.55 -9.17 2.34
CA LEU A 329 -36.49 -9.29 3.45
C LEU A 329 -37.65 -8.29 3.30
N SER A 330 -37.34 -7.03 2.99
CA SER A 330 -38.35 -6.00 2.72
C SER A 330 -39.26 -6.41 1.55
N LEU A 331 -38.71 -7.01 0.50
CA LEU A 331 -39.47 -7.50 -0.64
C LEU A 331 -40.38 -8.67 -0.26
N ILE A 332 -39.91 -9.62 0.56
CA ILE A 332 -40.73 -10.73 1.06
C ILE A 332 -41.87 -10.21 1.92
N ILE A 333 -41.60 -9.27 2.85
CA ILE A 333 -42.62 -8.65 3.69
C ILE A 333 -43.64 -7.91 2.82
N PHE A 334 -43.18 -7.13 1.84
CA PHE A 334 -44.04 -6.43 0.90
C PHE A 334 -44.96 -7.39 0.14
N ILE A 335 -44.43 -8.51 -0.37
CA ILE A 335 -45.21 -9.54 -1.05
C ILE A 335 -46.25 -10.16 -0.12
N LEU A 336 -45.88 -10.49 1.13
CA LEU A 336 -46.81 -11.05 2.12
C LEU A 336 -47.94 -10.06 2.46
N LEU A 337 -47.61 -8.79 2.67
CA LEU A 337 -48.59 -7.74 2.91
C LEU A 337 -49.50 -7.53 1.69
N PHE A 338 -48.94 -7.55 0.49
CA PHE A 338 -49.69 -7.42 -0.76
C PHE A 338 -50.68 -8.58 -0.96
N PHE A 339 -50.25 -9.82 -0.76
CA PHE A 339 -51.15 -10.98 -0.79
C PHE A 339 -52.19 -10.95 0.34
N GLY A 340 -51.78 -10.52 1.54
CA GLY A 340 -52.69 -10.30 2.66
C GLY A 340 -53.78 -9.28 2.34
N PHE A 341 -53.41 -8.17 1.72
CA PHE A 341 -54.33 -7.12 1.26
C PHE A 341 -55.31 -7.64 0.20
N ILE A 342 -54.82 -8.36 -0.82
CA ILE A 342 -55.69 -8.98 -1.84
C ILE A 342 -56.67 -9.96 -1.19
N LYS A 343 -56.21 -10.82 -0.29
CA LYS A 343 -57.07 -11.80 0.41
C LYS A 343 -58.12 -11.09 1.28
N SER A 344 -57.72 -10.06 2.01
CA SER A 344 -58.63 -9.26 2.86
C SER A 344 -59.73 -8.60 2.02
N ASN A 345 -59.38 -7.96 0.90
CA ASN A 345 -60.35 -7.34 0.01
C ASN A 345 -61.31 -8.36 -0.62
N LYS A 346 -60.82 -9.55 -1.01
CA LYS A 346 -61.66 -10.63 -1.51
C LYS A 346 -62.62 -11.18 -0.45
N MET A 347 -62.16 -11.33 0.80
CA MET A 347 -63.02 -11.78 1.89
C MET A 347 -64.09 -10.74 2.22
N ASN A 348 -63.71 -9.45 2.25
CA ASN A 348 -64.64 -8.35 2.47
C ASN A 348 -65.72 -8.29 1.37
N SER A 349 -65.37 -8.50 0.10
CA SER A 349 -66.37 -8.51 -0.97
C SER A 349 -67.32 -9.69 -0.88
N LEU A 350 -66.84 -10.88 -0.51
CA LEU A 350 -67.69 -12.06 -0.27
C LEU A 350 -68.64 -11.87 0.93
N LEU A 351 -68.15 -11.29 2.02
CA LEU A 351 -68.99 -10.97 3.20
C LEU A 351 -70.11 -9.98 2.84
N GLN A 352 -69.80 -8.94 2.05
CA GLN A 352 -70.81 -7.97 1.58
C GLN A 352 -71.86 -8.64 0.69
N GLN A 353 -71.46 -9.59 -0.16
CA GLN A 353 -72.40 -10.38 -0.97
C GLN A 353 -73.32 -11.24 -0.10
N GLU A 354 -72.80 -11.89 0.94
CA GLU A 354 -73.58 -12.74 1.84
C GLU A 354 -74.56 -11.93 2.69
N ILE A 355 -74.13 -10.81 3.26
CA ILE A 355 -75.01 -9.87 3.98
C ILE A 355 -76.13 -9.38 3.07
N LYS A 356 -75.82 -9.07 1.80
CA LYS A 356 -76.83 -8.64 0.82
C LYS A 356 -77.83 -9.76 0.51
N LYS A 357 -77.40 -11.02 0.41
CA LYS A 357 -78.29 -12.17 0.22
C LYS A 357 -79.20 -12.40 1.43
N GLN A 358 -78.66 -12.32 2.64
CA GLN A 358 -79.44 -12.47 3.88
C GLN A 358 -80.54 -11.41 3.99
N LYS A 359 -80.23 -10.14 3.69
CA LYS A 359 -81.22 -9.04 3.65
C LYS A 359 -82.30 -9.15 2.57
N ILE A 360 -82.11 -10.01 1.56
CA ILE A 360 -83.12 -10.28 0.52
C ILE A 360 -84.00 -11.49 0.91
N ALA A 361 -83.51 -12.33 1.84
CA ALA A 361 -84.21 -13.53 2.31
C ALA A 361 -85.08 -13.27 3.55
N GLU A 362 -84.80 -12.20 4.30
CA GLU A 362 -85.70 -11.57 5.28
C GLU A 362 -86.70 -10.63 4.58
#